data_AF-A0A973A019-F1
#
_entry.id   AF-A0A973A019-F1
#
_cell.length_a   1.000
_cell.length_b   1.000
_cell.length_c   1.000
_cell.angle_alpha   90.00
_cell.angle_beta   90.00
_cell.angle_gamma   90.00
#
_symmetry.space_group_name_H-M   'P 1'
#
loop_
_entity.id
_entity.type
_entity.pdbx_description
1 polymer ?
#
loop_
_entity_poly.entity_id
_entity_poly.type
_entity_poly.pdbx_seq_one_letter_code
_entity_poly.pdbx_strand_id
1 'polypeptide(L)'
;MAVGNAPLASDCQDNMTSDQASMPTIHVTAQCLPEAWEKAVLAVWDQGIDIKTEYDKPEDPASKDATVMITVQNPFNEPRIHKNFPCGPEELEAYRQEVCSGIHNHWIDPVAGKWTYTYNERLFAYNPTDDLSNPQAHKPFAAIDQIQAVIDKLSETFYSRRAQAITWQPTADPQTDDPPCLQRLWFRILQDSQGQLVLNMNSHWRSRDLYKAWFMNAFALTDLQRVIAENISQNIGQTVSV
;
A
#
# COMPACT_ATOMS: atom_id res chain seq x y z
N MET A 1 47.19 -3.02 -13.74
CA MET A 1 46.29 -2.40 -12.74
C MET A 1 44.94 -3.04 -12.92
N ALA A 2 44.50 -3.75 -11.89
CA ALA A 2 43.74 -4.99 -12.03
C ALA A 2 42.26 -4.78 -12.40
N VAL A 3 41.88 -5.43 -13.48
CA VAL A 3 40.51 -5.69 -13.90
C VAL A 3 39.98 -6.77 -12.95
N GLY A 4 39.13 -6.39 -12.00
CA GLY A 4 38.49 -7.32 -11.08
C GLY A 4 37.26 -7.93 -11.74
N ASN A 5 37.37 -9.18 -12.19
CA ASN A 5 36.23 -10.00 -12.59
C ASN A 5 35.22 -10.05 -11.44
N ALA A 6 33.98 -9.65 -11.70
CA ALA A 6 32.84 -9.99 -10.85
C ALA A 6 32.73 -11.51 -10.74
N PRO A 7 32.51 -12.08 -9.54
CA PRO A 7 32.33 -13.51 -9.42
C PRO A 7 31.03 -13.91 -10.13
N LEU A 8 31.16 -14.85 -11.06
CA LEU A 8 30.06 -15.55 -11.71
C LEU A 8 29.19 -16.22 -10.63
N ALA A 9 27.88 -16.08 -10.79
CA ALA A 9 26.86 -16.78 -10.02
C ALA A 9 27.21 -18.27 -9.85
N SER A 10 27.64 -18.67 -8.65
CA SER A 10 27.87 -20.09 -8.32
C SER A 10 27.25 -20.55 -7.01
N ASP A 11 26.45 -19.71 -6.33
CA ASP A 11 25.71 -20.10 -5.12
C ASP A 11 24.17 -20.04 -5.33
N CYS A 12 23.68 -20.36 -6.54
CA CYS A 12 22.26 -20.61 -6.79
C CYS A 12 21.91 -22.09 -6.56
N GLN A 13 22.24 -22.64 -5.40
CA GLN A 13 21.80 -23.98 -4.99
C GLN A 13 21.28 -23.92 -3.56
N ASP A 14 20.15 -23.25 -3.37
CA ASP A 14 19.20 -23.48 -2.27
C ASP A 14 17.85 -22.82 -2.61
N ASN A 15 17.37 -23.00 -3.85
CA ASN A 15 16.03 -22.57 -4.24
C ASN A 15 15.04 -23.72 -4.07
N MET A 16 14.24 -23.59 -3.01
CA MET A 16 12.78 -23.78 -3.00
C MET A 16 12.21 -25.11 -3.51
N THR A 17 11.69 -25.92 -2.58
CA THR A 17 10.78 -27.03 -2.90
C THR A 17 9.33 -26.60 -2.73
N SER A 18 8.74 -25.99 -3.76
CA SER A 18 7.35 -26.27 -4.10
C SER A 18 7.37 -27.15 -5.34
N ASP A 19 6.60 -28.24 -5.36
CA ASP A 19 6.61 -29.25 -6.44
C ASP A 19 6.33 -28.66 -7.85
N GLN A 20 5.93 -27.40 -7.96
CA GLN A 20 5.52 -26.73 -9.19
C GLN A 20 6.22 -25.40 -9.48
N ALA A 21 7.17 -24.94 -8.65
CA ALA A 21 7.84 -23.63 -8.80
C ALA A 21 6.87 -22.46 -9.07
N SER A 22 5.69 -22.50 -8.45
CA SER A 22 4.61 -21.52 -8.61
C SER A 22 4.39 -20.74 -7.31
N MET A 23 4.09 -19.44 -7.43
CA MET A 23 3.68 -18.63 -6.27
C MET A 23 2.32 -19.08 -5.74
N PRO A 24 2.19 -19.42 -4.44
CA PRO A 24 0.90 -19.72 -3.84
C PRO A 24 -0.05 -18.51 -3.92
N THR A 25 -1.33 -18.78 -4.12
CA THR A 25 -2.38 -17.76 -4.08
C THR A 25 -3.32 -18.02 -2.91
N ILE A 26 -3.49 -17.04 -2.03
CA ILE A 26 -4.27 -17.16 -0.80
C ILE A 26 -5.38 -16.10 -0.80
N HIS A 27 -6.59 -16.50 -0.43
CA HIS A 27 -7.71 -15.57 -0.24
C HIS A 27 -8.18 -15.59 1.22
N VAL A 28 -8.19 -14.42 1.87
CA VAL A 28 -8.63 -14.25 3.25
C VAL A 28 -9.83 -13.31 3.29
N THR A 29 -10.82 -13.66 4.10
CA THR A 29 -11.95 -12.78 4.40
C THR A 29 -12.18 -12.74 5.91
N ALA A 30 -12.40 -11.55 6.44
CA ALA A 30 -12.58 -11.30 7.86
C ALA A 30 -13.53 -10.11 8.10
N GLN A 31 -14.05 -10.00 9.32
CA GLN A 31 -15.00 -8.96 9.70
C GLN A 31 -14.29 -7.63 10.00
N CYS A 32 -13.14 -7.65 10.65
CA CYS A 32 -12.40 -6.44 11.04
C CYS A 32 -10.91 -6.52 10.71
N LEU A 33 -10.20 -5.39 10.87
CA LEU A 33 -8.77 -5.29 10.54
C LEU A 33 -7.88 -6.27 11.35
N PRO A 34 -8.00 -6.38 12.68
CA PRO A 34 -7.20 -7.34 13.46
C PRO A 34 -7.40 -8.80 13.06
N GLU A 35 -8.65 -9.21 12.84
CA GLU A 35 -8.97 -10.58 12.41
C GLU A 35 -8.40 -10.86 11.01
N ALA A 36 -8.49 -9.91 10.09
CA ALA A 36 -7.94 -10.03 8.74
C ALA A 36 -6.41 -10.21 8.77
N TRP A 37 -5.73 -9.43 9.61
CA TRP A 37 -4.29 -9.51 9.80
C TRP A 37 -3.86 -10.86 10.35
N GLU A 38 -4.46 -11.29 11.46
CA GLU A 38 -4.12 -12.57 12.08
C GLU A 38 -4.33 -13.73 11.11
N LYS A 39 -5.49 -13.78 10.44
CA LYS A 39 -5.78 -14.81 9.44
C LYS A 39 -4.81 -14.79 8.27
N ALA A 40 -4.41 -13.61 7.79
CA ALA A 40 -3.47 -13.51 6.68
C ALA A 40 -2.06 -13.95 7.09
N VAL A 41 -1.57 -13.51 8.26
CA VAL A 41 -0.26 -13.91 8.79
C VAL A 41 -0.19 -15.43 8.96
N LEU A 42 -1.21 -16.04 9.60
CA LEU A 42 -1.25 -17.50 9.77
C LEU A 42 -1.34 -18.24 8.43
N ALA A 43 -2.17 -17.77 7.50
CA ALA A 43 -2.32 -18.42 6.20
C ALA A 43 -1.02 -18.39 5.38
N VAL A 44 -0.30 -17.27 5.36
CA VAL A 44 1.00 -17.16 4.66
C VAL A 44 2.07 -17.96 5.39
N TRP A 45 2.04 -18.00 6.73
CA TRP A 45 2.97 -18.83 7.49
C TRP A 45 2.83 -20.31 7.16
N ASP A 46 1.60 -20.80 7.08
CA ASP A 46 1.30 -22.23 6.86
C ASP A 46 1.38 -22.65 5.39
N GLN A 47 1.01 -21.77 4.45
CA GLN A 47 0.82 -22.11 3.03
C GLN A 47 1.75 -21.34 2.08
N GLY A 48 2.50 -20.36 2.58
CA GLY A 48 3.48 -19.61 1.81
C GLY A 48 4.74 -20.42 1.52
N ILE A 49 5.47 -20.00 0.49
CA ILE A 49 6.77 -20.58 0.16
C ILE A 49 7.88 -19.90 0.95
N ASP A 50 8.93 -20.64 1.26
CA ASP A 50 10.17 -20.10 1.81
C ASP A 50 11.03 -19.55 0.67
N ILE A 51 11.26 -18.24 0.66
CA ILE A 51 12.08 -17.55 -0.35
C ILE A 51 12.95 -16.45 0.29
N LYS A 52 14.16 -16.26 -0.24
CA LYS A 52 15.01 -15.14 0.16
C LYS A 52 14.52 -13.81 -0.42
N THR A 53 14.70 -12.74 0.32
CA THR A 53 14.41 -11.37 -0.10
C THR A 53 15.70 -10.54 -0.17
N GLU A 54 15.67 -9.43 -0.92
CA GLU A 54 16.79 -8.47 -0.96
C GLU A 54 17.00 -7.74 0.38
N TYR A 55 16.08 -7.89 1.33
CA TYR A 55 16.15 -7.32 2.67
C TYR A 55 16.79 -8.26 3.70
N ASP A 56 16.93 -9.55 3.37
CA ASP A 56 17.43 -10.56 4.30
C ASP A 56 18.94 -10.37 4.53
N LYS A 57 19.35 -10.41 5.79
CA LYS A 57 20.77 -10.54 6.14
C LYS A 57 21.26 -11.97 5.91
N PRO A 58 22.58 -12.20 5.81
CA PRO A 58 23.14 -13.54 5.58
C PRO A 58 22.66 -14.61 6.57
N GLU A 59 22.36 -14.22 7.81
CA GLU A 59 21.90 -15.07 8.90
C GLU A 59 20.37 -15.20 9.01
N ASP A 60 19.60 -14.40 8.27
CA ASP A 60 18.15 -14.41 8.37
C ASP A 60 17.58 -15.67 7.69
N PRO A 61 16.57 -16.34 8.30
CA PRO A 61 15.85 -17.40 7.63
C PRO A 61 15.10 -16.84 6.42
N ALA A 62 14.80 -17.70 5.44
CA ALA A 62 13.98 -17.32 4.31
C ALA A 62 12.61 -16.77 4.77
N SER A 63 12.14 -15.73 4.09
CA SER A 63 10.81 -15.16 4.31
C SER A 63 9.72 -16.07 3.75
N LYS A 64 8.50 -15.91 4.27
CA LYS A 64 7.29 -16.53 3.71
C LYS A 64 6.66 -15.62 2.68
N ASP A 65 6.42 -16.14 1.47
CA ASP A 65 5.83 -15.36 0.38
C ASP A 65 4.63 -16.07 -0.28
N ALA A 66 3.66 -15.27 -0.71
CA ALA A 66 2.45 -15.67 -1.42
C ALA A 66 1.77 -14.46 -2.06
N THR A 67 1.01 -14.70 -3.14
CA THR A 67 0.04 -13.73 -3.64
C THR A 67 -1.22 -13.78 -2.78
N VAL A 68 -1.47 -12.74 -1.97
CA VAL A 68 -2.59 -12.74 -1.03
C VAL A 68 -3.64 -11.69 -1.41
N MET A 69 -4.90 -12.11 -1.47
CA MET A 69 -6.06 -11.21 -1.55
C MET A 69 -6.80 -11.22 -0.21
N ILE A 70 -6.86 -10.07 0.44
CA ILE A 70 -7.45 -9.92 1.77
C ILE A 70 -8.66 -9.00 1.69
N THR A 71 -9.82 -9.52 2.07
CA THR A 71 -11.09 -8.78 2.15
C THR A 71 -11.44 -8.51 3.61
N VAL A 72 -11.60 -7.23 3.95
CA VAL A 72 -12.07 -6.78 5.27
C VAL A 72 -13.47 -6.22 5.10
N GLN A 73 -14.48 -6.90 5.66
CA GLN A 73 -15.88 -6.57 5.40
C GLN A 73 -16.35 -5.32 6.13
N ASN A 74 -15.92 -5.12 7.37
CA ASN A 74 -16.29 -3.99 8.21
C ASN A 74 -15.02 -3.42 8.86
N PRO A 75 -14.20 -2.65 8.14
CA PRO A 75 -12.88 -2.25 8.62
C PRO A 75 -12.92 -1.49 9.95
N PHE A 76 -14.03 -0.80 10.26
CA PHE A 76 -14.24 -0.05 11.50
C PHE A 76 -14.85 -0.84 12.66
N ASN A 77 -15.12 -2.14 12.51
CA ASN A 77 -15.57 -2.97 13.63
C ASN A 77 -14.48 -3.13 14.70
N GLU A 78 -14.92 -3.21 15.96
CA GLU A 78 -14.05 -3.51 17.09
C GLU A 78 -13.71 -5.01 17.18
N PRO A 79 -12.52 -5.38 17.67
CA PRO A 79 -11.42 -4.49 18.06
C PRO A 79 -10.78 -3.79 16.83
N ARG A 80 -10.36 -2.54 16.97
CA ARG A 80 -9.65 -1.80 15.91
C ARG A 80 -8.16 -2.10 15.82
N ILE A 81 -7.54 -2.54 16.92
CA ILE A 81 -6.10 -2.85 17.01
C ILE A 81 -5.92 -4.25 17.57
N HIS A 82 -5.09 -5.06 16.90
CA HIS A 82 -4.78 -6.41 17.39
C HIS A 82 -3.85 -6.33 18.61
N LYS A 83 -4.11 -7.12 19.65
CA LYS A 83 -3.31 -7.12 20.88
C LYS A 83 -1.83 -7.45 20.66
N ASN A 84 -1.54 -8.30 19.67
CA ASN A 84 -0.18 -8.73 19.31
C ASN A 84 0.40 -7.94 18.11
N PHE A 85 -0.22 -6.84 17.70
CA PHE A 85 0.34 -5.99 16.66
C PHE A 85 1.71 -5.45 17.12
N PRO A 86 2.80 -5.60 16.34
CA PRO A 86 4.18 -5.36 16.80
C PRO A 86 4.57 -3.88 16.96
N CYS A 87 3.63 -2.94 16.86
CA CYS A 87 3.90 -1.51 16.88
C CYS A 87 2.95 -0.78 17.83
N GLY A 88 3.43 0.33 18.40
CA GLY A 88 2.70 1.07 19.44
C GLY A 88 1.54 1.91 18.88
N PRO A 89 0.55 2.26 19.71
CA PRO A 89 -0.58 3.09 19.28
C PRO A 89 -0.15 4.49 18.82
N GLU A 90 0.89 5.08 19.43
CA GLU A 90 1.42 6.40 19.04
C GLU A 90 2.04 6.37 17.64
N GLU A 91 2.86 5.36 17.35
CA GLU A 91 3.46 5.16 16.03
C GLU A 91 2.39 4.89 14.96
N LEU A 92 1.37 4.10 15.30
CA LEU A 92 0.25 3.82 14.41
C LEU A 92 -0.56 5.09 14.09
N GLU A 93 -0.81 5.94 15.07
CA GLU A 93 -1.52 7.22 14.87
C GLU A 93 -0.67 8.22 14.07
N ALA A 94 0.63 8.33 14.35
CA ALA A 94 1.54 9.14 13.55
C ALA A 94 1.54 8.67 12.08
N TYR A 95 1.56 7.36 11.84
CA TYR A 95 1.49 6.81 10.50
C TYR A 95 0.14 7.05 9.80
N ARG A 96 -0.98 6.98 10.54
CA ARG A 96 -2.30 7.37 10.01
C ARG A 96 -2.28 8.83 9.55
N GLN A 97 -1.73 9.74 10.36
CA GLN A 97 -1.60 11.15 10.00
C GLN A 97 -0.62 11.39 8.85
N GLU A 98 0.44 10.59 8.73
CA GLU A 98 1.37 10.65 7.60
C GLU A 98 0.63 10.41 6.29
N VAL A 99 -0.18 9.34 6.22
CA VAL A 99 -0.94 8.98 5.02
C VAL A 99 -2.10 9.93 4.76
N CYS A 100 -2.89 10.26 5.79
CA CYS A 100 -4.12 11.05 5.63
C CYS A 100 -3.87 12.56 5.55
N SER A 101 -2.84 13.07 6.21
CA SER A 101 -2.62 14.52 6.40
C SER A 101 -1.22 14.99 5.99
N GLY A 102 -0.33 14.08 5.59
CA GLY A 102 0.97 14.46 5.05
C GLY A 102 1.93 15.05 6.08
N ILE A 103 1.78 14.69 7.37
CA ILE A 103 2.58 15.30 8.45
C ILE A 103 4.10 15.14 8.23
N HIS A 104 4.54 14.12 7.51
CA HIS A 104 5.95 13.87 7.16
C HIS A 104 6.32 14.24 5.71
N ASN A 105 5.47 14.95 4.96
CA ASN A 105 5.84 15.37 3.59
C ASN A 105 7.10 16.26 3.60
N HIS A 106 7.35 16.99 4.70
CA HIS A 106 8.56 17.79 4.88
C HIS A 106 9.84 16.96 5.14
N TRP A 107 9.73 15.65 5.30
CA TRP A 107 10.89 14.73 5.42
C TRP A 107 11.44 14.28 4.07
N ILE A 108 10.71 14.56 2.97
CA ILE A 108 11.14 14.24 1.62
C ILE A 108 12.34 15.15 1.26
N ASP A 109 13.53 14.57 1.20
CA ASP A 109 14.79 15.27 0.94
C ASP A 109 15.83 14.27 0.40
N PRO A 110 15.63 13.76 -0.83
CA PRO A 110 16.48 12.74 -1.42
C PRO A 110 17.91 13.24 -1.68
N VAL A 111 18.11 14.56 -1.87
CA VAL A 111 19.44 15.18 -2.00
C VAL A 111 20.27 14.97 -0.72
N ALA A 112 19.63 15.04 0.45
CA ALA A 112 20.27 14.78 1.73
C ALA A 112 20.26 13.28 2.12
N GLY A 113 19.89 12.38 1.19
CA GLY A 113 19.77 10.94 1.45
C GLY A 113 18.61 10.58 2.39
N LYS A 114 17.60 11.45 2.50
CA LYS A 114 16.35 11.15 3.23
C LYS A 114 15.31 10.54 2.28
N TRP A 115 14.06 10.51 2.72
CA TRP A 115 12.97 9.88 2.00
C TRP A 115 12.78 10.48 0.60
N THR A 116 12.46 9.62 -0.34
CA THR A 116 12.23 9.97 -1.75
C THR A 116 10.76 10.31 -2.03
N TYR A 117 9.84 9.89 -1.15
CA TYR A 117 8.40 10.16 -1.24
C TYR A 117 7.70 9.91 0.11
N THR A 118 6.42 10.30 0.18
CA THR A 118 5.44 9.74 1.11
C THR A 118 4.23 9.28 0.31
N TYR A 119 3.42 8.36 0.83
CA TYR A 119 2.16 8.01 0.16
C TYR A 119 1.22 9.21 0.03
N ASN A 120 1.23 10.12 1.01
CA ASN A 120 0.42 11.32 0.95
C ASN A 120 0.83 12.23 -0.21
N GLU A 121 2.13 12.54 -0.38
CA GLU A 121 2.61 13.33 -1.51
C GLU A 121 2.19 12.70 -2.84
N ARG A 122 2.39 11.38 -2.98
CA ARG A 122 2.01 10.67 -4.20
C ARG A 122 0.51 10.67 -4.46
N LEU A 123 -0.34 10.68 -3.44
CA LEU A 123 -1.80 10.64 -3.61
C LEU A 123 -2.42 12.04 -3.80
N PHE A 124 -1.92 13.05 -3.08
CA PHE A 124 -2.50 14.39 -3.03
C PHE A 124 -1.76 15.44 -3.86
N ALA A 125 -0.53 15.15 -4.30
CA ALA A 125 0.29 16.08 -5.08
C ALA A 125 1.11 15.35 -6.17
N TYR A 126 0.52 14.34 -6.81
CA TYR A 126 1.20 13.48 -7.76
C TYR A 126 1.86 14.27 -8.89
N ASN A 127 3.18 14.23 -8.95
CA ASN A 127 3.95 15.04 -9.90
C ASN A 127 5.16 14.24 -10.45
N PRO A 128 4.96 13.49 -11.56
CA PRO A 128 6.01 12.66 -12.15
C PRO A 128 7.27 13.43 -12.54
N THR A 129 8.42 12.81 -12.28
CA THR A 129 9.73 13.34 -12.65
C THR A 129 10.63 12.23 -13.20
N ASP A 130 11.70 12.60 -13.88
CA ASP A 130 12.74 11.70 -14.37
C ASP A 130 13.83 11.42 -13.32
N ASP A 131 13.96 12.25 -12.29
CA ASP A 131 14.94 12.09 -11.23
C ASP A 131 14.43 12.68 -9.90
N LEU A 132 14.15 11.81 -8.92
CA LEU A 132 13.67 12.22 -7.60
C LEU A 132 14.76 12.97 -6.80
N SER A 133 16.04 12.71 -7.07
CA SER A 133 17.17 13.30 -6.36
C SER A 133 17.55 14.69 -6.89
N ASN A 134 16.96 15.14 -7.99
CA ASN A 134 17.26 16.44 -8.59
C ASN A 134 16.07 17.40 -8.44
N PRO A 135 16.15 18.41 -7.56
CA PRO A 135 15.08 19.40 -7.40
C PRO A 135 14.77 20.22 -8.67
N GLN A 136 15.70 20.26 -9.62
CA GLN A 136 15.56 20.94 -10.91
C GLN A 136 15.17 19.98 -12.05
N ALA A 137 14.88 18.72 -11.72
CA ALA A 137 14.40 17.74 -12.68
C ALA A 137 13.13 18.24 -13.38
N HIS A 138 12.99 17.86 -14.65
CA HIS A 138 11.90 18.36 -15.46
C HIS A 138 10.58 17.74 -14.99
N LYS A 139 9.59 18.58 -14.67
CA LYS A 139 8.24 18.17 -14.32
C LYS A 139 7.29 18.71 -15.41
N PRO A 140 7.00 17.90 -16.45
CA PRO A 140 6.29 18.38 -17.63
C PRO A 140 4.82 18.74 -17.39
N PHE A 141 4.25 18.34 -16.26
CA PHE A 141 2.83 18.51 -15.94
C PHE A 141 2.65 19.20 -14.58
N ALA A 142 1.47 19.79 -14.38
CA ALA A 142 1.07 20.26 -13.06
C ALA A 142 0.84 19.06 -12.12
N ALA A 143 1.12 19.26 -10.82
CA ALA A 143 0.81 18.28 -9.80
C ALA A 143 -0.70 18.01 -9.74
N ILE A 144 -1.08 16.75 -9.50
CA ILE A 144 -2.47 16.31 -9.47
C ILE A 144 -2.83 15.80 -8.08
N ASP A 145 -3.89 16.36 -7.49
CA ASP A 145 -4.56 15.75 -6.35
C ASP A 145 -5.47 14.63 -6.85
N GLN A 146 -4.96 13.39 -6.78
CA GLN A 146 -5.68 12.22 -7.27
C GLN A 146 -6.85 11.85 -6.36
N ILE A 147 -6.77 12.17 -5.07
CA ILE A 147 -7.84 11.90 -4.11
C ILE A 147 -9.01 12.84 -4.36
N GLN A 148 -8.76 14.13 -4.59
CA GLN A 148 -9.80 15.07 -4.99
C GLN A 148 -10.43 14.66 -6.32
N ALA A 149 -9.63 14.25 -7.31
CA ALA A 149 -10.16 13.75 -8.58
C ALA A 149 -11.07 12.51 -8.41
N VAL A 150 -10.75 11.61 -7.46
CA VAL A 150 -11.61 10.47 -7.09
C VAL A 150 -12.91 10.94 -6.45
N ILE A 151 -12.84 11.86 -5.50
CA ILE A 151 -14.01 12.44 -4.82
C ILE A 151 -14.94 13.09 -5.84
N ASP A 152 -14.42 13.95 -6.71
CA ASP A 152 -15.19 14.65 -7.74
C ASP A 152 -15.85 13.64 -8.69
N LYS A 153 -15.08 12.66 -9.18
CA LYS A 153 -15.58 11.66 -10.14
C LYS A 153 -16.68 10.79 -9.56
N LEU A 154 -16.58 10.37 -8.31
CA LEU A 154 -17.57 9.53 -7.66
C LEU A 154 -18.78 10.32 -7.15
N SER A 155 -18.61 11.61 -6.83
CA SER A 155 -19.73 12.52 -6.55
C SER A 155 -20.58 12.76 -7.80
N GLU A 156 -19.95 12.88 -8.97
CA GLU A 156 -20.66 13.03 -10.25
C GLU A 156 -21.23 11.69 -10.77
N THR A 157 -20.48 10.59 -10.62
CA THR A 157 -20.84 9.29 -11.21
C THR A 157 -20.46 8.13 -10.28
N PHE A 158 -21.34 7.78 -9.34
CA PHE A 158 -21.09 6.74 -8.33
C PHE A 158 -20.77 5.35 -8.91
N TYR A 159 -21.30 5.03 -10.10
CA TYR A 159 -21.04 3.76 -10.79
C TYR A 159 -19.77 3.76 -11.67
N SER A 160 -18.96 4.82 -11.62
CA SER A 160 -17.71 4.93 -12.39
C SER A 160 -16.76 3.77 -12.07
N ARG A 161 -16.11 3.24 -13.10
CA ARG A 161 -15.02 2.27 -12.99
C ARG A 161 -13.64 2.91 -13.06
N ARG A 162 -13.58 4.23 -13.23
CA ARG A 162 -12.38 5.00 -13.55
C ARG A 162 -11.73 5.68 -12.34
N ALA A 163 -12.38 5.66 -11.18
CA ALA A 163 -11.88 6.31 -9.97
C ALA A 163 -10.70 5.50 -9.39
N GLN A 164 -9.48 6.01 -9.57
CA GLN A 164 -8.25 5.39 -9.06
C GLN A 164 -7.20 6.46 -8.77
N ALA A 165 -6.25 6.12 -7.91
CA ALA A 165 -5.03 6.88 -7.65
C ALA A 165 -3.83 5.93 -7.67
N ILE A 166 -2.69 6.39 -8.17
CA ILE A 166 -1.45 5.60 -8.27
C ILE A 166 -0.30 6.28 -7.54
N THR A 167 0.73 5.53 -7.24
CA THR A 167 1.92 6.03 -6.52
C THR A 167 3.20 5.84 -7.32
N TRP A 168 3.23 4.86 -8.22
CA TRP A 168 4.41 4.49 -9.00
C TRP A 168 4.70 5.44 -10.17
N GLN A 169 5.93 5.92 -10.25
CA GLN A 169 6.51 6.71 -11.32
C GLN A 169 7.56 5.86 -12.07
N PRO A 170 7.21 5.29 -13.25
CA PRO A 170 8.12 4.42 -14.00
C PRO A 170 9.45 5.08 -14.39
N THR A 171 9.48 6.40 -14.47
CA THR A 171 10.64 7.19 -14.89
C THR A 171 11.70 7.35 -13.81
N ALA A 172 11.33 7.22 -12.52
CA ALA A 172 12.24 7.51 -11.41
C ALA A 172 12.29 6.42 -10.32
N ASP A 173 11.14 5.85 -9.94
CA ASP A 173 11.08 4.88 -8.83
C ASP A 173 11.96 3.62 -9.01
N PRO A 174 12.12 3.02 -10.21
CA PRO A 174 12.99 1.85 -10.38
C PRO A 174 14.47 2.06 -10.02
N GLN A 175 14.91 3.31 -9.88
CA GLN A 175 16.30 3.67 -9.58
C GLN A 175 16.54 3.90 -8.09
N THR A 176 15.50 3.79 -7.26
CA THR A 176 15.58 4.03 -5.81
C THR A 176 15.68 2.73 -5.04
N ASP A 177 16.27 2.78 -3.84
CA ASP A 177 16.40 1.60 -2.97
C ASP A 177 15.05 1.24 -2.29
N ASP A 178 14.21 2.25 -2.02
CA ASP A 178 12.95 2.09 -1.29
C ASP A 178 11.72 2.51 -2.10
N PRO A 179 11.46 2.00 -3.32
CA PRO A 179 10.38 2.52 -4.16
C PRO A 179 8.98 2.22 -3.54
N PRO A 180 7.91 2.94 -3.92
CA PRO A 180 6.59 2.77 -3.32
C PRO A 180 6.10 1.33 -3.40
N CYS A 181 5.66 0.77 -2.27
CA CYS A 181 5.09 -0.58 -2.20
C CYS A 181 3.62 -0.59 -2.64
N LEU A 182 2.81 0.37 -2.15
CA LEU A 182 1.50 0.68 -2.71
C LEU A 182 1.68 1.06 -4.17
N GLN A 183 0.83 0.56 -5.06
CA GLN A 183 0.85 0.87 -6.50
C GLN A 183 -0.40 1.62 -6.94
N ARG A 184 -1.57 1.17 -6.46
CA ARG A 184 -2.87 1.68 -6.89
C ARG A 184 -3.93 1.54 -5.81
N LEU A 185 -4.68 2.61 -5.60
CA LEU A 185 -6.00 2.61 -4.97
C LEU A 185 -7.08 2.68 -6.06
N TRP A 186 -8.09 1.83 -5.97
CA TRP A 186 -9.24 1.81 -6.88
C TRP A 186 -10.54 1.82 -6.09
N PHE A 187 -11.47 2.68 -6.50
CA PHE A 187 -12.65 3.01 -5.71
C PHE A 187 -13.93 2.72 -6.50
N ARG A 188 -14.95 2.20 -5.80
CA ARG A 188 -16.28 1.94 -6.35
C ARG A 188 -17.33 2.26 -5.30
N ILE A 189 -18.42 2.91 -5.69
CA ILE A 189 -19.61 2.98 -4.84
C ILE A 189 -20.59 1.91 -5.30
N LEU A 190 -21.09 1.14 -4.34
CA LEU A 190 -22.14 0.13 -4.54
C LEU A 190 -23.31 0.44 -3.62
N GLN A 191 -24.49 -0.09 -3.95
CA GLN A 191 -25.64 -0.09 -3.06
C GLN A 191 -25.72 -1.43 -2.35
N ASP A 192 -25.93 -1.40 -1.03
CA ASP A 192 -26.23 -2.61 -0.27
C ASP A 192 -27.70 -3.04 -0.46
N SER A 193 -28.11 -4.11 0.24
CA SER A 193 -29.48 -4.63 0.17
C SER A 193 -30.56 -3.66 0.68
N GLN A 194 -30.18 -2.62 1.42
CA GLN A 194 -31.07 -1.59 1.96
C GLN A 194 -31.05 -0.31 1.10
N GLY A 195 -30.26 -0.29 0.02
CA GLY A 195 -30.09 0.86 -0.85
C GLY A 195 -29.09 1.90 -0.32
N GLN A 196 -28.36 1.61 0.76
CA GLN A 196 -27.30 2.47 1.29
C GLN A 196 -26.08 2.44 0.38
N LEU A 197 -25.51 3.61 0.10
CA LEU A 197 -24.28 3.73 -0.67
C LEU A 197 -23.07 3.35 0.18
N VAL A 198 -22.22 2.47 -0.35
CA VAL A 198 -21.00 1.97 0.31
C VAL A 198 -19.81 2.20 -0.60
N LEU A 199 -18.83 2.98 -0.13
CA LEU A 199 -17.56 3.17 -0.80
C LEU A 199 -16.67 1.95 -0.55
N ASN A 200 -16.34 1.24 -1.61
CA ASN A 200 -15.39 0.15 -1.64
C ASN A 200 -14.03 0.66 -2.13
N MET A 201 -12.95 0.25 -1.46
CA MET A 201 -11.57 0.57 -1.84
C MET A 201 -10.75 -0.71 -2.02
N ASN A 202 -10.07 -0.83 -3.14
CA ASN A 202 -9.08 -1.87 -3.42
C ASN A 202 -7.68 -1.25 -3.42
N SER A 203 -6.75 -1.83 -2.68
CA SER A 203 -5.34 -1.42 -2.68
C SER A 203 -4.47 -2.51 -3.31
N HIS A 204 -3.61 -2.13 -4.25
CA HIS A 204 -2.72 -3.04 -4.97
C HIS A 204 -1.27 -2.75 -4.60
N TRP A 205 -0.48 -3.79 -4.39
CA TRP A 205 0.87 -3.69 -3.81
C TRP A 205 1.84 -4.53 -4.63
N ARG A 206 3.08 -4.05 -4.83
CA ARG A 206 4.15 -4.83 -5.51
C ARG A 206 4.86 -5.80 -4.55
N SER A 207 4.95 -5.40 -3.29
CA SER A 207 5.53 -6.15 -2.18
C SER A 207 4.93 -5.56 -0.89
N ARG A 208 4.86 -6.35 0.18
CA ARG A 208 4.34 -5.87 1.46
C ARG A 208 4.77 -6.80 2.59
N ASP A 209 5.43 -6.25 3.61
CA ASP A 209 5.59 -6.94 4.89
C ASP A 209 4.21 -7.13 5.52
N LEU A 210 3.80 -8.40 5.63
CA LEU A 210 2.49 -8.79 6.16
C LEU A 210 2.41 -8.66 7.69
N TYR A 211 3.54 -8.76 8.39
CA TYR A 211 3.56 -8.83 9.84
C TYR A 211 3.43 -7.44 10.48
N LYS A 212 4.22 -6.45 10.07
CA LYS A 212 4.14 -5.08 10.62
C LYS A 212 3.48 -4.12 9.63
N ALA A 213 4.08 -3.94 8.45
CA ALA A 213 3.69 -2.87 7.54
C ALA A 213 2.24 -3.00 7.05
N TRP A 214 1.74 -4.22 6.82
CA TRP A 214 0.39 -4.42 6.31
C TRP A 214 -0.67 -3.79 7.21
N PHE A 215 -0.60 -4.05 8.52
CA PHE A 215 -1.60 -3.56 9.45
C PHE A 215 -1.61 -2.04 9.51
N MET A 216 -0.44 -1.40 9.60
CA MET A 216 -0.30 0.06 9.59
C MET A 216 -0.94 0.68 8.35
N ASN A 217 -0.62 0.12 7.18
CA ASN A 217 -1.17 0.55 5.89
C ASN A 217 -2.69 0.36 5.82
N ALA A 218 -3.22 -0.78 6.26
CA ALA A 218 -4.66 -1.06 6.21
C ALA A 218 -5.43 -0.13 7.17
N PHE A 219 -4.88 0.13 8.36
CA PHE A 219 -5.42 1.07 9.32
C PHE A 219 -5.48 2.51 8.77
N ALA A 220 -4.36 2.99 8.21
CA ALA A 220 -4.27 4.33 7.64
C ALA A 220 -5.16 4.50 6.39
N LEU A 221 -5.13 3.54 5.46
CA LEU A 221 -5.90 3.63 4.23
C LEU A 221 -7.41 3.50 4.45
N THR A 222 -7.86 2.72 5.44
CA THR A 222 -9.30 2.68 5.76
C THR A 222 -9.78 3.99 6.38
N ASP A 223 -8.93 4.70 7.12
CA ASP A 223 -9.26 6.06 7.58
C ASP A 223 -9.28 7.06 6.42
N LEU A 224 -8.36 6.96 5.46
CA LEU A 224 -8.43 7.72 4.20
C LEU A 224 -9.72 7.41 3.42
N GLN A 225 -10.12 6.14 3.34
CA GLN A 225 -11.38 5.72 2.71
C GLN A 225 -12.59 6.37 3.38
N ARG A 226 -12.61 6.46 4.72
CA ARG A 226 -13.66 7.15 5.49
C ARG A 226 -13.70 8.64 5.15
N VAL A 227 -12.55 9.32 5.13
CA VAL A 227 -12.47 10.73 4.72
C VAL A 227 -13.00 10.95 3.31
N ILE A 228 -12.66 10.08 2.35
CA ILE A 228 -13.18 10.14 0.98
C ILE A 228 -14.71 9.96 0.96
N ALA A 229 -15.23 8.97 1.68
CA ALA A 229 -16.67 8.73 1.78
C ALA A 229 -17.42 9.92 2.40
N GLU A 230 -16.87 10.55 3.42
CA GLU A 230 -17.42 11.75 4.06
C GLU A 230 -17.48 12.94 3.09
N ASN A 231 -16.41 13.19 2.33
CA ASN A 231 -16.38 14.27 1.34
C ASN A 231 -17.37 14.03 0.20
N ILE A 232 -17.45 12.79 -0.31
CA ILE A 232 -18.47 12.45 -1.32
C ILE A 232 -19.87 12.65 -0.74
N SER A 233 -20.10 12.23 0.51
CA SER A 233 -21.40 12.40 1.17
C SER A 233 -21.83 13.86 1.25
N GLN A 234 -20.89 14.76 1.56
CA GLN A 234 -21.12 16.20 1.60
C GLN A 234 -21.46 16.74 0.21
N ASN A 235 -20.74 16.31 -0.84
CA ASN A 235 -20.95 16.77 -2.21
C ASN A 235 -22.34 16.37 -2.75
N ILE A 236 -22.82 15.18 -2.42
CA ILE A 236 -24.09 14.64 -2.98
C ILE A 236 -25.29 14.81 -2.05
N GLY A 237 -25.09 15.24 -0.81
CA GLY A 237 -26.17 15.39 0.20
C GLY A 237 -26.78 14.06 0.66
N GLN A 238 -26.07 12.95 0.52
CA GLN A 238 -26.49 11.59 0.90
C GLN A 238 -25.33 10.85 1.53
N THR A 239 -25.58 10.11 2.62
CA THR A 239 -24.54 9.31 3.29
C THR A 239 -23.98 8.20 2.40
N VAL A 240 -22.65 8.17 2.30
CA VAL A 240 -21.85 7.07 1.77
C VAL A 240 -21.05 6.48 2.92
N SER A 241 -21.25 5.20 3.23
CA SER A 241 -20.51 4.50 4.28
C SER A 241 -19.24 3.83 3.74
N VAL A 242 -18.45 3.26 4.66
CA VAL A 242 -17.29 2.41 4.38
C VAL A 242 -17.52 1.01 4.93
#